data_AF-A0A3D4YG28-F1
#
_entry.id   AF-A0A3D4YG28-F1
#
_cell.length_a   1.000
_cell.length_b   1.000
_cell.length_c   1.000
_cell.angle_alpha   90.00
_cell.angle_beta   90.00
_cell.angle_gamma   90.00
#
_symmetry.space_group_name_H-M   'P 1'
#
loop_
_entity.id
_entity.type
_entity.pdbx_description
1 polymer ?
#
loop_
_entity_poly.entity_id
_entity_poly.type
_entity_poly.pdbx_seq_one_letter_code
_entity_poly.pdbx_strand_id
1 'polypeptide(L)' 'KDKEVAEAIRAVEEKLHGEGRVLIRPSGTEPLVRVMIEGKKQDEITLLAENLAQLITRNLG' A
#
# COMPACT_ATOMS: atom_id res chain seq x y z
N LYS A 1 3.04 15.70 0.40
CA LYS A 1 3.33 14.49 -0.40
C LYS A 1 3.46 13.28 0.52
N ASP A 2 4.48 13.23 1.38
CA ASP A 2 4.67 12.07 2.28
C ASP A 2 3.54 11.86 3.30
N LYS A 3 2.93 12.95 3.79
CA LYS A 3 1.82 12.88 4.74
C LYS A 3 0.59 12.18 4.17
N GLU A 4 0.26 12.42 2.91
CA GLU A 4 -0.90 11.81 2.24
C GLU A 4 -0.69 10.31 2.04
N VAL A 5 0.53 9.91 1.64
CA VAL A 5 0.90 8.49 1.53
C VAL A 5 0.84 7.81 2.90
N ALA A 6 1.40 8.44 3.94
CA ALA A 6 1.36 7.88 5.30
C ALA A 6 -0.07 7.74 5.84
N GLU A 7 -0.94 8.72 5.60
CA GLU A 7 -2.36 8.67 5.99
C GLU A 7 -3.11 7.55 5.25
N ALA A 8 -2.86 7.37 3.95
CA ALA A 8 -3.45 6.28 3.17
C ALA A 8 -2.98 4.90 3.64
N ILE A 9 -1.68 4.73 3.92
CA ILE A 9 -1.13 3.47 4.46
C ILE A 9 -1.84 3.14 5.78
N ARG A 10 -1.91 4.11 6.69
CA ARG A 10 -2.56 3.92 7.98
C ARG A 10 -4.03 3.54 7.85
N ALA A 11 -4.77 4.17 6.93
CA ALA A 11 -6.17 3.83 6.70
C ALA A 11 -6.34 2.38 6.20
N VAL A 12 -5.43 1.89 5.36
CA VAL A 12 -5.43 0.49 4.90
C VAL A 12 -5.06 -0.47 6.04
N GLU A 13 -4.05 -0.12 6.85
CA GLU A 13 -3.66 -0.92 8.03
C GLU A 13 -4.80 -1.03 9.05
N GLU A 14 -5.49 0.06 9.34
CA GLU A 14 -6.67 0.08 10.23
C GLU A 14 -7.80 -0.78 9.65
N LYS A 15 -8.05 -0.68 8.35
CA LYS A 15 -9.07 -1.48 7.66
C LYS A 15 -8.80 -2.98 7.69
N LEU A 16 -7.53 -3.38 7.65
CA LEU A 16 -7.10 -4.78 7.66
C LEU A 16 -6.74 -5.28 9.06
N HIS A 17 -6.96 -4.47 10.10
CA HIS A 17 -6.55 -4.81 11.47
C HIS A 17 -7.15 -6.16 11.92
N GLY A 18 -6.28 -7.10 12.27
CA GLY A 18 -6.68 -8.44 12.71
C GLY A 18 -7.09 -9.40 11.58
N GLU A 19 -7.20 -8.94 10.34
CA GLU A 19 -7.63 -9.75 9.19
C GLU A 19 -6.65 -9.73 7.99
N GLY A 20 -5.57 -8.97 8.09
CA GLY A 20 -4.59 -8.80 7.02
C GLY A 20 -3.37 -7.98 7.45
N ARG A 21 -2.50 -7.67 6.48
CA ARG A 21 -1.29 -6.85 6.68
C ARG A 21 -0.98 -6.04 5.43
N VAL A 22 -0.29 -4.93 5.64
CA VAL A 22 0.28 -4.08 4.59
C VAL A 22 1.79 -4.10 4.75
N LEU A 23 2.52 -4.32 3.65
CA LEU A 23 3.98 -4.23 3.60
C LEU A 23 4.38 -3.36 2.42
N ILE A 24 5.14 -2.31 2.72
CA ILE A 24 5.66 -1.38 1.72
C ILE A 24 7.16 -1.28 1.91
N ARG A 25 7.91 -1.50 0.84
CA ARG A 25 9.37 -1.40 0.86
C ARG A 25 9.92 -0.86 -0.45
N PRO A 26 10.96 -0.01 -0.42
CA PRO A 26 11.73 0.28 -1.62
C PRO A 26 12.45 -0.98 -2.10
N SER A 27 12.65 -1.11 -3.41
CA SER A 27 13.56 -2.12 -3.95
C SER A 27 15.01 -1.64 -3.77
N GLY A 28 15.89 -2.56 -3.34
CA GLY A 28 17.32 -2.27 -3.18
C GLY A 28 18.13 -2.38 -4.47
N THR A 29 17.55 -2.96 -5.52
CA THR A 29 18.25 -3.27 -6.79
C THR A 29 17.56 -2.64 -8.00
N GLU A 30 16.40 -2.03 -7.82
CA GLU A 30 15.57 -1.47 -8.90
C GLU A 30 14.96 -0.15 -8.45
N PRO A 31 14.71 0.82 -9.35
CA PRO A 31 14.10 2.09 -9.01
C PRO A 31 12.57 1.97 -8.86
N LEU A 32 12.11 1.11 -7.95
CA LEU A 32 10.68 0.86 -7.72
C LEU A 32 10.35 0.63 -6.24
N VAL A 33 9.08 0.82 -5.89
CA VAL A 33 8.51 0.50 -4.57
C VAL A 33 7.63 -0.73 -4.70
N ARG A 34 7.78 -1.67 -3.76
CA ARG A 34 6.93 -2.87 -3.66
C ARG A 34 5.84 -2.63 -2.64
N VAL A 35 4.59 -2.88 -3.04
CA VAL A 35 3.40 -2.84 -2.19
C VAL A 35 2.82 -4.24 -2.14
N MET A 36 2.64 -4.78 -0.94
CA MET A 36 2.04 -6.09 -0.71
C MET A 36 0.94 -5.95 0.34
N ILE A 37 -0.22 -6.52 0.05
CA ILE A 37 -1.37 -6.55 0.95
C ILE A 37 -1.87 -7.98 1.04
N GLU A 38 -2.05 -8.47 2.27
CA GLU A 38 -2.70 -9.75 2.55
C GLU A 38 -4.05 -9.50 3.24
N GLY A 39 -5.03 -10.36 2.97
CA GLY A 39 -6.36 -10.29 3.59
C GLY A 39 -7.31 -11.34 3.04
N LYS A 40 -8.52 -11.42 3.62
CA LYS A 40 -9.49 -12.50 3.34
C LYS A 40 -10.19 -12.38 1.98
N LYS A 41 -10.39 -11.15 1.48
CA LYS A 41 -11.17 -10.87 0.27
C LYS A 41 -10.25 -10.37 -0.83
N GLN A 42 -10.01 -11.20 -1.84
CA GLN A 42 -9.08 -10.91 -2.95
C GLN A 42 -9.42 -9.58 -3.64
N ASP A 43 -10.66 -9.36 -4.03
CA ASP A 43 -11.06 -8.16 -4.77
C ASP A 43 -10.80 -6.87 -3.97
N GLU A 44 -11.03 -6.95 -2.65
CA GLU A 44 -10.81 -5.83 -1.74
C GLU A 44 -9.31 -5.53 -1.59
N ILE A 45 -8.47 -6.54 -1.35
CA ILE A 45 -7.02 -6.33 -1.20
C ILE A 45 -6.37 -5.91 -2.52
N THR A 46 -6.87 -6.39 -3.67
CA THR A 46 -6.42 -5.94 -4.99
C THR A 46 -6.69 -4.46 -5.17
N LEU A 47 -7.93 -4.02 -4.92
CA LEU A 47 -8.32 -2.60 -5.04
C LEU A 47 -7.50 -1.70 -4.10
N LEU A 48 -7.28 -2.14 -2.86
CA LEU A 48 -6.47 -1.39 -1.89
C LEU A 48 -5.01 -1.27 -2.36
N ALA A 49 -4.45 -2.36 -2.90
CA ALA A 49 -3.06 -2.37 -3.37
C ALA A 49 -2.86 -1.46 -4.59
N GLU A 50 -3.79 -1.51 -5.56
CA GLU A 50 -3.75 -0.66 -6.76
C GLU A 50 -3.86 0.82 -6.39
N ASN A 51 -4.82 1.18 -5.54
CA ASN A 51 -5.01 2.57 -5.10
C ASN A 51 -3.76 3.11 -4.39
N LEU A 52 -3.15 2.29 -3.52
CA LEU A 52 -1.97 2.68 -2.77
C LEU A 52 -0.75 2.80 -3.69
N ALA A 53 -0.57 1.88 -4.64
CA ALA A 53 0.50 1.94 -5.63
C ALA A 53 0.38 3.18 -6.52
N GLN A 54 -0.83 3.53 -6.98
CA GLN A 54 -1.08 4.76 -7.75
C GLN A 54 -0.79 6.02 -6.94
N LEU A 55 -1.18 6.06 -5.67
CA LEU A 55 -0.88 7.20 -4.79
C LEU A 55 0.62 7.39 -4.58
N ILE A 56 1.34 6.29 -4.31
CA ILE A 56 2.80 6.28 -4.13
C ILE A 56 3.48 6.76 -5.42
N THR A 57 3.06 6.25 -6.58
CA THR A 57 3.62 6.62 -7.88
C THR A 57 3.48 8.11 -8.15
N ARG A 58 2.30 8.70 -7.88
CA ARG A 58 2.07 10.15 -8.05
C ARG A 58 2.88 11.03 -7.10
N ASN A 59 3.27 10.51 -5.94
CA ASN A 59 3.97 11.27 -4.91
C ASN A 59 5.51 11.12 -4.99
N LEU A 60 6.01 9.97 -5.45
CA LEU A 60 7.44 9.70 -5.63
C LEU A 60 7.96 10.04 -7.04
N GLY A 61 7.06 10.20 -8.01
CA GLY A 61 7.37 10.73 -9.35
C GLY A 61 7.53 12.24 -9.42
#